data_AF-M0F6D5-F1
#
_entry.id   AF-M0F6D5-F1
#
_cell.length_a   1.000
_cell.length_b   1.000
_cell.length_c   1.000
_cell.angle_alpha   90.00
_cell.angle_beta   90.00
_cell.angle_gamma   90.00
#
_symmetry.space_group_name_H-M   'P 1'
#
loop_
_entity.id
_entity.type
_entity.pdbx_description
1 polymer ?
#
loop_
_entity_poly.entity_id
_entity_poly.type
_entity_poly.pdbx_seq_one_letter_code
_entity_poly.pdbx_strand_id
1 'polypeptide(L)'
;MNGIARSGATASTQVVPNNGLAYTVLGRDAGSERVLDAVDDHLDGVPSGTVDVVIDDVAPVAARDGVDAAVAFADRLLGRFGDRANRVAIGCSFEGSAELLSRVGGRVDAVVGADADATAAVERLSRDDPTTFGYVRRHWVEAKRGIETCDRNYPQSKQVHAALTDPETTPRTLGATLSGLVTLGALETWGDTVGPTRYDLTAYRPERTLAVGAALEAYVSEE
;
A
#
# COMPACT_ATOMS: atom_id res chain seq x y z
N MET A 1 26.90 -20.49 23.25
CA MET A 1 27.54 -19.94 22.03
C MET A 1 27.36 -20.98 20.94
N ASN A 2 26.16 -21.02 20.32
CA ASN A 2 25.85 -22.01 19.28
C ASN A 2 26.04 -21.35 17.92
N GLY A 3 27.05 -21.82 17.19
CA GLY A 3 27.38 -21.36 15.85
C GLY A 3 26.26 -21.71 14.87
N ILE A 4 25.78 -20.70 14.14
CA ILE A 4 24.89 -20.88 13.00
C ILE A 4 25.74 -21.40 11.84
N ALA A 5 25.64 -22.70 11.56
CA ALA A 5 26.20 -23.30 10.37
C ALA A 5 25.40 -22.82 9.14
N ARG A 6 26.08 -22.16 8.21
CA ARG A 6 25.54 -21.81 6.89
C ARG A 6 25.51 -23.07 6.02
N SER A 7 24.34 -23.68 5.89
CA SER A 7 24.04 -24.71 4.90
C SER A 7 22.85 -24.25 4.06
N GLY A 8 22.90 -24.45 2.74
CA GLY A 8 21.85 -24.05 1.80
C GLY A 8 20.47 -24.54 2.28
N ALA A 9 19.52 -23.62 2.44
CA ALA A 9 18.31 -23.84 3.21
C ALA A 9 17.30 -24.75 2.48
N THR A 10 17.35 -26.04 2.80
CA THR A 10 16.19 -26.94 2.70
C THR A 10 15.11 -26.42 3.67
N ALA A 11 13.84 -26.38 3.27
CA ALA A 11 12.77 -25.93 4.14
C ALA A 11 12.80 -26.75 5.44
N SER A 12 12.86 -26.09 6.60
CA SER A 12 12.88 -26.76 7.90
C SER A 12 11.65 -26.36 8.70
N THR A 13 10.77 -27.32 8.95
CA THR A 13 9.65 -27.15 9.88
C THR A 13 10.12 -27.49 11.29
N GLN A 14 10.00 -26.55 12.22
CA GLN A 14 10.30 -26.77 13.63
C GLN A 14 8.99 -26.72 14.42
N VAL A 15 8.72 -27.79 15.17
CA VAL A 15 7.57 -27.89 16.06
C VAL A 15 8.04 -27.48 17.45
N VAL A 16 7.47 -26.41 18.00
CA VAL A 16 7.79 -25.96 19.36
C VAL A 16 7.04 -26.88 20.34
N PRO A 17 7.73 -27.71 21.14
CA PRO A 17 7.06 -28.56 22.11
C PRO A 17 6.33 -27.67 23.13
N ASN A 18 5.10 -28.06 23.50
CA ASN A 18 4.22 -27.44 24.50
C ASN A 18 3.32 -26.26 24.10
N ASN A 19 3.45 -25.69 22.89
CA ASN A 19 2.57 -24.60 22.44
C ASN A 19 1.71 -24.91 21.20
N GLY A 20 1.80 -26.13 20.64
CA GLY A 20 1.03 -26.52 19.45
C GLY A 20 1.38 -25.69 18.19
N LEU A 21 2.52 -24.99 18.20
CA LEU A 21 2.96 -24.12 17.11
C LEU A 21 4.00 -24.85 16.26
N ALA A 22 3.69 -25.04 14.98
CA ALA A 22 4.68 -25.42 13.97
C ALA A 22 5.01 -24.19 13.14
N TYR A 23 6.30 -23.91 12.94
CA TYR A 23 6.73 -22.88 12.00
C TYR A 23 7.63 -23.48 10.93
N THR A 24 7.41 -23.03 9.69
CA THR A 24 8.18 -23.45 8.52
C THR A 24 9.04 -22.29 8.05
N VAL A 25 10.37 -22.48 8.03
CA VAL A 25 11.31 -21.48 7.51
C VAL A 25 11.75 -21.90 6.11
N LEU A 26 11.42 -21.07 5.11
CA LEU A 26 11.70 -21.35 3.69
C LEU A 26 13.03 -20.75 3.18
N GLY A 27 13.65 -19.89 3.99
CA GLY A 27 14.89 -19.18 3.64
C GLY A 27 14.65 -17.87 2.88
N ARG A 28 15.66 -16.99 2.87
CA ARG A 28 15.56 -15.62 2.32
C ARG A 28 15.28 -15.56 0.82
N ASP A 29 15.71 -16.58 0.08
CA ASP A 29 15.58 -16.65 -1.38
C ASP A 29 14.38 -17.48 -1.83
N ALA A 30 13.46 -17.78 -0.90
CA ALA A 30 12.21 -18.43 -1.27
C ALA A 30 11.44 -17.51 -2.23
N GLY A 31 11.21 -18.02 -3.44
CA GLY A 31 10.32 -17.39 -4.41
C GLY A 31 8.86 -17.59 -4.02
N SER A 32 7.99 -16.76 -4.60
CA SER A 32 6.54 -16.75 -4.36
C SER A 32 5.90 -18.13 -4.41
N GLU A 33 6.20 -18.94 -5.43
CA GLU A 33 5.61 -20.29 -5.57
C GLU A 33 5.95 -21.21 -4.39
N ARG A 34 7.21 -21.19 -3.93
CA ARG A 34 7.62 -22.01 -2.78
C ARG A 34 6.91 -21.61 -1.50
N VAL A 35 6.57 -20.33 -1.34
CA VAL A 35 5.76 -19.85 -0.21
C VAL A 35 4.32 -20.36 -0.33
N LEU A 36 3.72 -20.21 -1.52
CA LEU A 36 2.35 -20.66 -1.76
C LEU A 36 2.21 -22.18 -1.61
N ASP A 37 3.15 -22.98 -2.11
CA ASP A 37 3.15 -24.44 -1.95
C ASP A 37 3.23 -24.85 -0.47
N ALA A 38 4.07 -24.18 0.32
CA ALA A 38 4.18 -24.47 1.75
C ALA A 38 2.90 -24.15 2.53
N VAL A 39 2.15 -23.12 2.12
CA VAL A 39 0.82 -22.83 2.69
C VAL A 39 -0.18 -23.88 2.25
N ASP A 40 -0.12 -24.31 0.99
CA ASP A 40 -1.03 -25.30 0.44
C ASP A 40 -0.90 -26.67 1.13
N ASP A 41 0.33 -27.10 1.41
CA ASP A 41 0.63 -28.32 2.17
C ASP A 41 -0.01 -28.31 3.57
N HIS A 42 -0.18 -27.13 4.17
CA HIS A 42 -0.85 -26.98 5.47
C HIS A 42 -2.38 -26.92 5.38
N LEU A 43 -2.93 -26.64 4.20
CA LEU A 43 -4.36 -26.66 3.94
C LEU A 43 -4.85 -28.00 3.38
N ASP A 44 -3.94 -28.93 3.07
CA ASP A 44 -4.31 -30.24 2.56
C ASP A 44 -5.06 -31.08 3.61
N GLY A 45 -6.16 -31.71 3.19
CA GLY A 45 -7.07 -32.45 4.08
C GLY A 45 -7.90 -31.59 5.04
N VAL A 46 -7.73 -30.27 5.04
CA VAL A 46 -8.50 -29.34 5.88
C VAL A 46 -9.77 -28.91 5.15
N PRO A 47 -10.97 -28.97 5.78
CA PRO A 47 -12.20 -28.49 5.14
C PRO A 47 -12.12 -27.00 4.79
N SER A 48 -12.62 -26.64 3.60
CA SER A 48 -12.67 -25.23 3.17
C SER A 48 -13.45 -24.36 4.18
N GLY A 49 -13.00 -23.12 4.35
CA GLY A 49 -13.65 -22.16 5.23
C GLY A 49 -13.39 -22.38 6.72
N THR A 50 -12.37 -23.15 7.09
CA THR A 50 -12.04 -23.41 8.51
C THR A 50 -10.74 -22.77 8.99
N VAL A 51 -9.88 -22.31 8.06
CA VAL A 51 -8.57 -21.74 8.36
C VAL A 51 -8.49 -20.32 7.84
N ASP A 52 -8.03 -19.40 8.69
CA ASP A 52 -7.62 -18.06 8.27
C ASP A 52 -6.17 -18.08 7.80
N VAL A 53 -5.91 -17.49 6.63
CA VAL A 53 -4.55 -17.27 6.12
C VAL A 53 -4.18 -15.82 6.38
N VAL A 54 -3.10 -15.60 7.11
CA VAL A 54 -2.60 -14.27 7.43
C VAL A 54 -1.19 -14.13 6.87
N ILE A 55 -1.00 -13.12 6.03
CA ILE A 55 0.32 -12.61 5.66
C ILE A 55 0.57 -11.38 6.50
N ASP A 56 1.68 -11.40 7.24
CA ASP A 56 2.07 -10.31 8.12
C ASP A 56 2.42 -9.04 7.32
N ASP A 57 3.26 -9.17 6.29
CA ASP A 57 3.67 -8.02 5.49
C ASP A 57 4.11 -8.40 4.07
N VAL A 58 3.51 -7.77 3.05
CA VAL A 58 3.92 -7.89 1.64
C VAL A 58 4.92 -6.83 1.18
N ALA A 59 5.14 -5.76 1.95
CA ALA A 59 6.09 -4.71 1.59
C ALA A 59 7.53 -5.21 1.36
N PRO A 60 8.06 -6.20 2.14
CA PRO A 60 9.38 -6.77 1.88
C PRO A 60 9.50 -7.46 0.51
N VAL A 61 8.41 -8.00 -0.03
CA VAL A 61 8.40 -8.58 -1.38
C VAL A 61 8.55 -7.49 -2.42
N ALA A 62 7.83 -6.37 -2.25
CA ALA A 62 7.94 -5.23 -3.16
C ALA A 62 9.32 -4.57 -3.11
N ALA A 63 9.92 -4.47 -1.92
CA ALA A 63 11.26 -3.92 -1.76
C ALA A 63 12.36 -4.80 -2.41
N ARG A 64 12.18 -6.13 -2.41
CA ARG A 64 13.15 -7.07 -2.98
C ARG A 64 12.99 -7.22 -4.50
N ASP A 65 11.76 -7.43 -4.96
CA ASP A 65 11.46 -7.90 -6.31
C ASP A 65 10.62 -6.91 -7.14
N GLY A 66 10.24 -5.76 -6.56
CA GLY A 66 9.41 -4.74 -7.18
C GLY A 66 7.91 -4.87 -6.88
N VAL A 67 7.17 -3.78 -7.06
CA VAL A 67 5.72 -3.70 -6.79
C VAL A 67 4.94 -4.72 -7.62
N ASP A 68 5.30 -4.90 -8.90
CA ASP A 68 4.65 -5.89 -9.77
C ASP A 68 4.75 -7.31 -9.22
N ALA A 69 5.89 -7.68 -8.65
CA ALA A 69 6.09 -9.01 -8.08
C ALA A 69 5.25 -9.22 -6.81
N ALA A 70 5.15 -8.21 -5.95
CA ALA A 70 4.31 -8.26 -4.76
C ALA A 70 2.81 -8.31 -5.10
N VAL A 71 2.39 -7.55 -6.11
CA VAL A 71 1.02 -7.58 -6.62
C VAL A 71 0.69 -8.95 -7.23
N ALA A 72 1.58 -9.50 -8.05
CA ALA A 72 1.41 -10.83 -8.61
C ALA A 72 1.38 -11.92 -7.53
N PHE A 73 2.14 -11.75 -6.45
CA PHE A 73 2.08 -12.64 -5.29
C PHE A 73 0.73 -12.57 -4.59
N ALA A 74 0.19 -11.37 -4.35
CA ALA A 74 -1.15 -11.19 -3.79
C ALA A 74 -2.24 -11.80 -4.69
N ASP A 75 -2.18 -11.59 -6.01
CA ASP A 75 -3.13 -12.16 -6.97
C ASP A 75 -3.12 -13.70 -6.93
N ARG A 76 -1.95 -14.32 -6.88
CA ARG A 76 -1.82 -15.78 -6.79
C ARG A 76 -2.30 -16.33 -5.45
N LEU A 77 -2.02 -15.62 -4.36
CA LEU A 77 -2.50 -15.99 -3.04
C LEU A 77 -4.03 -15.99 -2.98
N LEU A 78 -4.66 -14.89 -3.43
CA LEU A 78 -6.10 -14.76 -3.47
C LEU A 78 -6.73 -15.80 -4.41
N GLY A 79 -6.15 -16.02 -5.58
CA GLY A 79 -6.62 -17.03 -6.53
C GLY A 79 -6.49 -18.47 -6.03
N ARG A 80 -5.46 -18.79 -5.24
CA ARG A 80 -5.22 -20.16 -4.72
C ARG A 80 -6.00 -20.44 -3.44
N PHE A 81 -6.22 -19.43 -2.60
CA PHE A 81 -6.74 -19.62 -1.24
C PHE A 81 -8.05 -18.89 -0.95
N GLY A 82 -8.51 -17.96 -1.79
CA GLY A 82 -9.72 -17.17 -1.54
C GLY A 82 -10.96 -18.02 -1.27
N ASP A 83 -11.18 -19.08 -2.05
CA ASP A 83 -12.33 -19.98 -1.90
C ASP A 83 -12.10 -21.12 -0.88
N ARG A 84 -10.85 -21.29 -0.41
CA ARG A 84 -10.45 -22.39 0.48
C ARG A 84 -10.28 -21.94 1.92
N ALA A 85 -9.72 -20.77 2.13
CA ALA A 85 -9.59 -20.16 3.44
C ALA A 85 -10.96 -19.64 3.91
N ASN A 86 -11.14 -19.51 5.22
CA ASN A 86 -12.23 -18.73 5.79
C ASN A 86 -12.04 -17.24 5.51
N ARG A 87 -10.79 -16.79 5.62
CA ARG A 87 -10.37 -15.42 5.34
C ARG A 87 -8.92 -15.39 4.91
N VAL A 88 -8.59 -14.51 3.98
CA VAL A 88 -7.21 -14.14 3.68
C VAL A 88 -6.97 -12.69 4.15
N ALA A 89 -6.03 -12.49 5.05
CA ALA A 89 -5.61 -11.17 5.51
C ALA A 89 -4.19 -10.89 5.03
N ILE A 90 -3.99 -9.73 4.40
CA ILE A 90 -2.70 -9.31 3.86
C ILE A 90 -2.30 -8.02 4.55
N GLY A 91 -1.30 -8.10 5.43
CA GLY A 91 -0.68 -6.91 6.01
C GLY A 91 0.28 -6.26 5.02
N CYS A 92 0.40 -4.94 5.12
CA CYS A 92 1.27 -4.12 4.30
C CYS A 92 1.81 -2.99 5.17
N SER A 93 3.08 -3.08 5.56
CA SER A 93 3.73 -1.94 6.22
C SER A 93 3.91 -0.83 5.18
N PHE A 94 3.46 0.38 5.52
CA PHE A 94 3.43 1.50 4.58
C PHE A 94 4.81 2.15 4.34
N GLU A 95 5.88 1.50 4.78
CA GLU A 95 7.26 1.93 4.52
C GLU A 95 7.61 1.72 3.03
N GLY A 96 7.07 2.58 2.18
CA GLY A 96 7.69 2.88 0.88
C GLY A 96 6.91 2.57 -0.39
N SER A 97 5.66 2.06 -0.37
CA SER A 97 4.94 1.88 -1.64
C SER A 97 3.45 2.20 -1.59
N ALA A 98 3.15 3.48 -1.80
CA ALA A 98 1.81 3.96 -2.14
C ALA A 98 1.21 3.23 -3.34
N GLU A 99 2.05 2.87 -4.31
CA GLU A 99 1.65 2.09 -5.48
C GLU A 99 1.21 0.67 -5.08
N LEU A 100 1.96 0.01 -4.19
CA LEU A 100 1.58 -1.30 -3.66
C LEU A 100 0.24 -1.24 -2.94
N LEU A 101 0.06 -0.23 -2.07
CA LEU A 101 -1.21 -0.03 -1.36
C LEU A 101 -2.37 0.13 -2.33
N SER A 102 -2.26 1.03 -3.30
CA SER A 102 -3.36 1.28 -4.23
C SER A 102 -3.69 0.07 -5.11
N ARG A 103 -2.66 -0.67 -5.54
CA ARG A 103 -2.86 -1.86 -6.38
C ARG A 103 -3.41 -3.04 -5.59
N VAL A 104 -2.91 -3.30 -4.39
CA VAL A 104 -3.40 -4.41 -3.54
C VAL A 104 -4.77 -4.08 -2.95
N GLY A 105 -5.02 -2.81 -2.57
CA GLY A 105 -6.32 -2.35 -2.07
C GLY A 105 -7.46 -2.64 -3.04
N GLY A 106 -7.26 -2.39 -4.34
CA GLY A 106 -8.25 -2.72 -5.37
C GLY A 106 -8.49 -4.22 -5.64
N ARG A 107 -7.86 -5.14 -4.88
CA ARG A 107 -7.97 -6.61 -5.04
C ARG A 107 -8.61 -7.30 -3.85
N VAL A 108 -8.77 -6.59 -2.73
CA VAL A 108 -9.30 -7.15 -1.49
C VAL A 108 -10.72 -6.65 -1.25
N ASP A 109 -11.52 -7.44 -0.53
CA ASP A 109 -12.89 -7.06 -0.20
C ASP A 109 -12.94 -5.86 0.75
N ALA A 110 -11.95 -5.74 1.64
CA ALA A 110 -11.88 -4.66 2.63
C ALA A 110 -10.44 -4.27 2.97
N VAL A 111 -10.21 -2.96 3.09
CA VAL A 111 -9.02 -2.38 3.73
C VAL A 111 -9.38 -1.92 5.14
N VAL A 112 -8.65 -2.39 6.14
CA VAL A 112 -8.89 -2.08 7.56
C VAL A 112 -7.65 -1.50 8.23
N GLY A 113 -7.85 -0.80 9.35
CA GLY A 113 -6.75 -0.22 10.13
C GLY A 113 -6.23 1.11 9.60
N ALA A 114 -7.01 1.80 8.75
CA ALA A 114 -6.72 3.17 8.35
C ALA A 114 -6.79 4.12 9.56
N ASP A 115 -5.98 5.18 9.51
CA ASP A 115 -5.96 6.24 10.52
C ASP A 115 -7.33 6.93 10.62
N ALA A 116 -7.92 6.97 11.83
CA ALA A 116 -9.27 7.48 12.04
C ALA A 116 -9.42 8.97 11.65
N ASP A 117 -8.38 9.78 11.89
CA ASP A 117 -8.39 11.20 11.52
C ASP A 117 -8.27 11.40 10.01
N ALA A 118 -7.55 10.53 9.30
CA ALA A 118 -7.51 10.51 7.84
C ALA A 118 -8.84 10.06 7.26
N THR A 119 -9.44 8.98 7.78
CA THR A 119 -10.77 8.49 7.38
C THR A 119 -11.81 9.58 7.51
N ALA A 120 -11.93 10.22 8.69
CA ALA A 120 -12.87 11.30 8.90
C ALA A 120 -12.63 12.51 7.98
N ALA A 121 -11.37 12.81 7.63
CA ALA A 121 -11.06 13.89 6.69
C ALA A 121 -11.45 13.54 5.24
N VAL A 122 -11.21 12.29 4.81
CA VAL A 122 -11.59 11.79 3.49
C VAL A 122 -13.11 11.76 3.33
N GLU A 123 -13.85 11.29 4.34
CA GLU A 123 -15.32 11.32 4.35
C GLU A 123 -15.88 12.74 4.27
N ARG A 124 -15.27 13.69 5.01
CA ARG A 124 -15.64 15.11 4.91
C ARG A 124 -15.38 15.65 3.51
N LEU A 125 -14.21 15.37 2.92
CA LEU A 125 -13.90 15.81 1.56
C LEU A 125 -14.89 15.23 0.54
N SER A 126 -15.21 13.94 0.65
CA SER A 126 -16.21 13.27 -0.20
C SER A 126 -17.57 13.96 -0.17
N ARG A 127 -18.01 14.38 1.03
CA ARG A 127 -19.29 15.06 1.23
C ARG A 127 -19.28 16.52 0.76
N ASP A 128 -18.22 17.26 1.10
CA ASP A 128 -18.18 18.72 0.97
C ASP A 128 -17.70 19.16 -0.42
N ASP A 129 -16.78 18.41 -1.03
CA ASP A 129 -16.30 18.63 -2.39
C ASP A 129 -16.06 17.28 -3.12
N PRO A 130 -17.13 16.65 -3.65
CA PRO A 130 -17.05 15.37 -4.35
C PRO A 130 -16.13 15.40 -5.58
N THR A 131 -15.93 16.57 -6.19
CA THR A 131 -15.08 16.71 -7.38
C THR A 131 -13.61 16.61 -6.99
N THR A 132 -13.18 17.37 -5.98
CA THR A 132 -11.82 17.28 -5.44
C THR A 132 -11.55 15.90 -4.85
N PHE A 133 -12.52 15.32 -4.13
CA PHE A 133 -12.44 13.93 -3.67
C PHE A 133 -12.16 12.96 -4.82
N GLY A 134 -12.91 13.05 -5.92
CA GLY A 134 -12.73 12.17 -7.08
C GLY A 134 -11.33 12.27 -7.71
N TYR A 135 -10.73 13.47 -7.75
CA TYR A 135 -9.35 13.65 -8.20
C TYR A 135 -8.35 13.00 -7.24
N VAL A 136 -8.49 13.24 -5.93
CA VAL A 136 -7.61 12.66 -4.91
C VAL A 136 -7.68 11.13 -4.94
N ARG A 137 -8.89 10.56 -4.88
CA ARG A 137 -9.13 9.12 -4.94
C ARG A 137 -8.39 8.45 -6.09
N ARG A 138 -8.40 9.07 -7.28
CA ARG A 138 -7.81 8.47 -8.47
C ARG A 138 -6.31 8.71 -8.63
N HIS A 139 -5.79 9.83 -8.14
CA HIS A 139 -4.46 10.32 -8.55
C HIS A 139 -3.49 10.60 -7.40
N TRP A 140 -3.83 10.22 -6.16
CA TRP A 140 -2.98 10.47 -4.99
C TRP A 140 -1.58 9.84 -5.10
N VAL A 141 -1.47 8.65 -5.71
CA VAL A 141 -0.18 7.96 -5.93
C VAL A 141 0.73 8.78 -6.85
N GLU A 142 0.21 9.25 -7.99
CA GLU A 142 0.97 10.12 -8.90
C GLU A 142 1.32 11.46 -8.23
N ALA A 143 0.41 12.03 -7.43
CA ALA A 143 0.68 13.26 -6.70
C ALA A 143 1.82 13.09 -5.69
N LYS A 144 1.83 11.99 -4.92
CA LYS A 144 2.93 11.63 -4.03
C LYS A 144 4.24 11.51 -4.79
N ARG A 145 4.26 10.74 -5.89
CA ARG A 145 5.44 10.56 -6.76
C ARG A 145 5.96 11.92 -7.25
N GLY A 146 5.05 12.80 -7.68
CA GLY A 146 5.38 14.14 -8.13
C GLY A 146 6.01 15.00 -7.04
N ILE A 147 5.44 15.00 -5.83
CA ILE A 147 5.97 15.73 -4.67
C ILE A 147 7.39 15.24 -4.33
N GLU A 148 7.58 13.92 -4.24
CA GLU A 148 8.85 13.32 -3.81
C GLU A 148 9.96 13.41 -4.87
N THR A 149 9.62 13.59 -6.15
CA THR A 149 10.59 13.74 -7.24
C THR A 149 10.93 15.20 -7.52
N CYS A 150 10.12 16.16 -7.06
CA CYS A 150 10.31 17.57 -7.39
C CYS A 150 11.36 18.23 -6.48
N ASP A 151 12.49 18.63 -7.05
CA ASP A 151 13.60 19.27 -6.31
C ASP A 151 13.32 20.73 -5.86
N ARG A 152 12.11 21.26 -6.07
CA ARG A 152 11.77 22.65 -5.74
C ARG A 152 11.01 22.71 -4.42
N ASN A 153 11.36 23.66 -3.57
CA ASN A 153 10.63 23.89 -2.31
C ASN A 153 9.21 24.42 -2.54
N TYR A 154 9.03 25.34 -3.51
CA TYR A 154 7.77 26.07 -3.73
C TYR A 154 7.23 25.99 -5.16
N PRO A 155 6.97 24.78 -5.71
CA PRO A 155 6.58 24.60 -7.10
C PRO A 155 5.09 24.90 -7.35
N GLN A 156 4.78 25.25 -8.59
CA GLN A 156 3.42 25.16 -9.15
C GLN A 156 3.12 23.74 -9.59
N SER A 157 1.83 23.39 -9.77
CA SER A 157 1.45 22.04 -10.24
C SER A 157 2.11 21.64 -11.57
N LYS A 158 2.31 22.59 -12.49
CA LYS A 158 3.04 22.35 -13.75
C LYS A 158 4.51 21.96 -13.52
N GLN A 159 5.14 22.50 -12.48
CA GLN A 159 6.53 22.21 -12.16
C GLN A 159 6.66 20.85 -11.45
N VAL A 160 5.70 20.50 -10.59
CA VAL A 160 5.60 19.15 -10.02
C VAL A 160 5.36 18.12 -11.13
N HIS A 161 4.42 18.40 -12.03
CA HIS A 161 4.12 17.54 -13.19
C HIS A 161 5.33 17.33 -14.09
N ALA A 162 6.10 18.38 -14.36
CA ALA A 162 7.29 18.31 -15.21
C ALA A 162 8.44 17.47 -14.62
N ALA A 163 8.41 17.15 -13.32
CA ALA A 163 9.38 16.27 -12.68
C ALA A 163 9.03 14.79 -12.86
N LEU A 164 7.79 14.46 -13.26
CA LEU A 164 7.35 13.09 -13.46
C LEU A 164 7.85 12.53 -14.79
N THR A 165 8.34 11.29 -14.74
CA THR A 165 8.49 10.45 -15.94
C THR A 165 7.15 9.79 -16.24
N ASP A 166 6.74 9.80 -17.51
CA ASP A 166 5.48 9.21 -18.01
C ASP A 166 4.23 9.51 -17.17
N PRO A 167 3.86 10.80 -17.00
CA PRO A 167 2.71 11.17 -16.18
C PRO A 167 1.40 10.68 -16.78
N GLU A 168 0.53 10.12 -15.94
CA GLU A 168 -0.80 9.63 -16.30
C GLU A 168 -1.82 10.78 -16.35
N THR A 169 -1.51 11.90 -15.68
CA THR A 169 -2.39 13.06 -15.59
C THR A 169 -1.87 14.27 -16.35
N THR A 170 -2.71 15.30 -16.47
CA THR A 170 -2.29 16.62 -16.95
C THR A 170 -1.83 17.50 -15.77
N PRO A 171 -1.05 18.57 -15.99
CA PRO A 171 -0.72 19.54 -14.94
C PRO A 171 -1.93 20.11 -14.18
N ARG A 172 -3.08 20.20 -14.86
CA ARG A 172 -4.34 20.68 -14.28
C ARG A 172 -4.95 19.63 -13.35
N THR A 173 -5.02 18.38 -13.79
CA THR A 173 -5.53 17.25 -12.99
C THR A 173 -4.65 17.01 -11.77
N LEU A 174 -3.32 17.02 -11.95
CA LEU A 174 -2.38 16.98 -10.84
C LEU A 174 -2.59 18.15 -9.88
N GLY A 175 -2.81 19.36 -10.39
CA GLY A 175 -3.11 20.54 -9.58
C GLY A 175 -4.36 20.39 -8.71
N ALA A 176 -5.44 19.83 -9.24
CA ALA A 176 -6.64 19.55 -8.47
C ALA A 176 -6.38 18.51 -7.36
N THR A 177 -5.59 17.49 -7.67
CA THR A 177 -5.18 16.45 -6.72
C THR A 177 -4.33 17.03 -5.59
N LEU A 178 -3.33 17.87 -5.91
CA LEU A 178 -2.49 18.56 -4.93
C LEU A 178 -3.31 19.50 -4.04
N SER A 179 -4.29 20.21 -4.60
CA SER A 179 -5.22 21.03 -3.82
C SER A 179 -6.02 20.19 -2.83
N GLY A 180 -6.48 19.00 -3.24
CA GLY A 180 -7.15 18.07 -2.32
C GLY A 180 -6.22 17.56 -1.22
N LEU A 181 -4.94 17.28 -1.52
CA LEU A 181 -3.95 16.91 -0.51
C LEU A 181 -3.68 18.06 0.49
N VAL A 182 -3.80 19.32 0.07
CA VAL A 182 -3.79 20.47 0.97
C VAL A 182 -5.00 20.45 1.91
N THR A 183 -6.21 20.25 1.36
CA THR A 183 -7.44 20.14 2.17
C THR A 183 -7.37 19.00 3.19
N LEU A 184 -6.71 17.90 2.85
CA LEU A 184 -6.53 16.73 3.72
C LEU A 184 -5.36 16.87 4.72
N GLY A 185 -4.63 17.99 4.67
CA GLY A 185 -3.55 18.32 5.59
C GLY A 185 -2.23 17.57 5.32
N ALA A 186 -2.07 17.01 4.12
CA ALA A 186 -0.84 16.32 3.71
C ALA A 186 0.21 17.27 3.09
N LEU A 187 -0.23 18.44 2.65
CA LEU A 187 0.56 19.45 1.97
C LEU A 187 0.07 20.85 2.37
N GLU A 188 0.90 21.88 2.21
CA GLU A 188 0.50 23.27 2.43
C GLU A 188 0.69 24.10 1.16
N THR A 189 0.08 25.29 1.11
CA THR A 189 0.32 26.27 0.04
C THR A 189 1.26 27.35 0.51
N TRP A 190 2.16 27.78 -0.36
CA TRP A 190 3.10 28.86 -0.08
C TRP A 190 2.54 30.22 -0.54
N GLY A 191 2.19 31.05 0.45
CA GLY A 191 1.83 32.46 0.31
C GLY A 191 0.45 32.73 -0.29
N ASP A 192 -0.11 33.90 0.04
CA ASP A 192 -1.31 34.44 -0.59
C ASP A 192 -0.94 35.08 -1.94
N THR A 193 -0.74 34.25 -2.97
CA THR A 193 -0.35 34.74 -4.28
C THR A 193 -1.55 35.10 -5.15
N VAL A 194 -1.50 36.26 -5.81
CA VAL A 194 -2.44 36.67 -6.89
C VAL A 194 -2.22 35.88 -8.21
N GLY A 195 -1.34 34.88 -8.19
CA GLY A 195 -0.93 34.07 -9.34
C GLY A 195 -1.22 32.58 -9.14
N PRO A 196 -0.69 31.68 -10.00
CA PRO A 196 -0.92 30.25 -9.87
C PRO A 196 -0.41 29.72 -8.52
N THR A 197 -1.25 28.95 -7.83
CA THR A 197 -0.97 28.35 -6.53
C THR A 197 0.40 27.69 -6.50
N ARG A 198 1.18 28.04 -5.47
CA ARG A 198 2.44 27.37 -5.14
C ARG A 198 2.22 26.48 -3.94
N TYR A 199 2.77 25.27 -4.01
CA TYR A 199 2.72 24.31 -2.92
C TYR A 199 4.00 24.40 -2.10
N ASP A 200 3.90 24.23 -0.80
CA ASP A 200 5.05 24.15 0.10
C ASP A 200 5.46 22.69 0.27
N LEU A 201 6.43 22.23 -0.52
CA LEU A 201 6.95 20.87 -0.39
C LEU A 201 7.82 20.69 0.86
N THR A 202 8.25 21.78 1.52
CA THR A 202 9.01 21.70 2.78
C THR A 202 8.12 21.37 3.97
N ALA A 203 6.81 21.62 3.85
CA ALA A 203 5.79 21.23 4.81
C ALA A 203 5.10 19.90 4.45
N TYR A 204 5.61 19.17 3.45
CA TYR A 204 5.04 17.89 3.02
C TYR A 204 5.06 16.85 4.15
N ARG A 205 3.91 16.20 4.37
CA ARG A 205 3.73 15.17 5.40
C ARG A 205 3.56 13.79 4.73
N PRO A 206 4.65 13.01 4.56
CA PRO A 206 4.58 11.72 3.86
C PRO A 206 3.68 10.72 4.60
N GLU A 207 3.77 10.65 5.92
CA GLU A 207 2.92 9.78 6.75
C GLU A 207 1.43 10.12 6.59
N ARG A 208 1.08 11.42 6.58
CA ARG A 208 -0.31 11.87 6.36
C ARG A 208 -0.80 11.49 4.96
N THR A 209 0.06 11.57 3.95
CA THR A 209 -0.29 11.16 2.57
C THR A 209 -0.59 9.67 2.49
N LEU A 210 0.19 8.84 3.17
CA LEU A 210 -0.05 7.39 3.22
C LEU A 210 -1.32 7.06 4.00
N ALA A 211 -1.55 7.72 5.14
CA ALA A 211 -2.78 7.59 5.92
C ALA A 211 -4.03 7.96 5.09
N VAL A 212 -3.95 9.05 4.32
CA VAL A 212 -4.98 9.45 3.35
C VAL A 212 -5.16 8.37 2.28
N GLY A 213 -4.07 7.85 1.70
CA GLY A 213 -4.12 6.74 0.75
C GLY A 213 -4.87 5.53 1.29
N ALA A 214 -4.52 5.08 2.50
CA ALA A 214 -5.18 3.95 3.16
C ALA A 214 -6.66 4.23 3.42
N ALA A 215 -7.01 5.44 3.85
CA ALA A 215 -8.39 5.85 4.05
C ALA A 215 -9.19 5.89 2.74
N LEU A 216 -8.58 6.30 1.62
CA LEU A 216 -9.23 6.27 0.30
C LEU A 216 -9.52 4.84 -0.15
N GLU A 217 -8.57 3.93 0.02
CA GLU A 217 -8.77 2.52 -0.35
C GLU A 217 -9.81 1.85 0.56
N ALA A 218 -9.82 2.17 1.87
CA ALA A 218 -10.86 1.71 2.79
C ALA A 218 -12.26 2.22 2.43
N TYR A 219 -12.36 3.48 2.00
CA TYR A 219 -13.63 4.07 1.58
C TYR A 219 -14.22 3.36 0.34
N VAL A 220 -13.38 2.87 -0.59
CA VAL A 220 -13.85 2.11 -1.76
C VAL A 220 -14.48 0.78 -1.34
N SER A 221 -13.94 0.14 -0.32
CA SER A 221 -14.44 -1.15 0.17
C SER A 221 -15.82 -1.07 0.85
N GLU A 222 -16.27 0.14 1.24
CA GLU A 222 -17.57 0.34 1.89
C GLU A 222 -18.71 0.67 0.91
N GLU A 223 -18.39 1.03 -0.34
CA GLU A 223 -19.36 1.33 -1.42
C GLU A 223 -19.74 0.09 -2.26
#